data_AF-A0A956U428-F1
#
_entry.id   AF-A0A956U428-F1
#
_cell.length_a   1.000
_cell.length_b   1.000
_cell.length_c   1.000
_cell.angle_alpha   90.00
_cell.angle_beta   90.00
_cell.angle_gamma   90.00
#
_symmetry.space_group_name_H-M   'P 1'
#
loop_
_entity.id
_entity.type
_entity.pdbx_description
1 polymer ?
#
loop_
_entity_poly.entity_id
_entity_poly.type
_entity_poly.pdbx_seq_one_letter_code
_entity_poly.pdbx_strand_id
1 'polypeptide(L)'
;MIGPGSEAGSNLSGYIDGAFSRYFAFLGLALVAGLCLFHFDHRLPEKSRAVVASTALVISLSLGWIALTRVLQFPICGDDSYIDFRYIRNWVNGISFDYNPGEKVIGFTSHIHLILLYFLCSIFRSTDVALVSQMINAVFQMVNAVIIYFFAFDLFSKRSAAAAAIFVYAFDPYGIQQTIFGKETHILVTFLVLSIWAMHHKRQ
;
A
#
# COMPACT_ATOMS: atom_id res chain seq x y z
N MET A 1 -42.36 -2.68 15.46
CA MET A 1 -42.34 -2.15 14.09
C MET A 1 -41.68 -0.78 14.14
N ILE A 2 -40.39 -0.70 13.79
CA ILE A 2 -39.65 0.57 13.66
C ILE A 2 -39.34 0.68 12.16
N GLY A 3 -39.75 1.78 11.54
CA GLY A 3 -39.85 1.92 10.08
C GLY A 3 -38.50 1.92 9.35
N PRO A 4 -38.42 1.39 8.12
CA PRO A 4 -37.24 1.47 7.29
C PRO A 4 -37.29 2.75 6.44
N GLY A 5 -36.32 3.66 6.59
CA GLY A 5 -36.19 4.75 5.62
C GLY A 5 -35.27 5.92 5.94
N SER A 6 -35.02 6.27 7.21
CA SER A 6 -34.30 7.51 7.54
C SER A 6 -32.82 7.35 7.90
N GLU A 7 -32.35 6.15 8.25
CA GLU A 7 -30.94 5.92 8.65
C GLU A 7 -30.00 5.60 7.49
N ALA A 8 -30.51 5.22 6.31
CA ALA A 8 -29.66 4.86 5.17
C ALA A 8 -29.02 6.09 4.49
N GLY A 9 -29.73 7.22 4.46
CA GLY A 9 -29.27 8.45 3.80
C GLY A 9 -28.20 9.21 4.58
N SER A 10 -28.26 9.21 5.91
CA SER A 10 -27.25 9.84 6.78
C SER A 10 -25.92 9.07 6.80
N ASN A 11 -25.98 7.75 6.66
CA ASN A 11 -24.79 6.91 6.61
C ASN A 11 -24.02 7.07 5.29
N LEU A 12 -24.71 7.26 4.16
CA LEU A 12 -24.05 7.37 2.84
C LEU A 12 -23.17 8.64 2.72
N SER A 13 -23.64 9.78 3.25
CA SER A 13 -22.85 11.02 3.30
C SER A 13 -21.57 10.81 4.12
N GLY A 14 -21.64 10.14 5.28
CA GLY A 14 -20.45 9.82 6.08
C GLY A 14 -19.44 8.93 5.36
N TYR A 15 -19.90 7.95 4.58
CA TYR A 15 -19.02 7.13 3.74
C TYR A 15 -18.35 7.94 2.62
N ILE A 16 -19.09 8.88 2.01
CA ILE A 16 -18.60 9.77 0.95
C ILE A 16 -17.57 10.77 1.50
N ASP A 17 -17.84 11.43 2.62
CA ASP A 17 -16.92 12.38 3.25
C ASP A 17 -15.65 11.68 3.75
N GLY A 18 -15.81 10.47 4.29
CA GLY A 18 -14.70 9.57 4.56
C GLY A 18 -13.90 9.24 3.30
N ALA A 19 -14.55 8.99 2.16
CA ALA A 19 -13.87 8.71 0.89
C ALA A 19 -13.09 9.91 0.36
N PHE A 20 -13.60 11.14 0.53
CA PHE A 20 -12.90 12.36 0.14
C PHE A 20 -11.67 12.66 0.99
N SER A 21 -11.75 12.52 2.31
CA SER A 21 -10.56 12.67 3.17
C SER A 21 -9.47 11.64 2.83
N ARG A 22 -9.87 10.41 2.48
CA ARG A 22 -8.98 9.37 1.94
C ARG A 22 -8.33 9.80 0.61
N TYR A 23 -9.10 10.37 -0.31
CA TYR A 23 -8.60 10.89 -1.59
C TYR A 23 -7.44 11.87 -1.39
N PHE A 24 -7.58 12.84 -0.49
CA PHE A 24 -6.53 13.82 -0.22
C PHE A 24 -5.27 13.21 0.41
N ALA A 25 -5.43 12.24 1.32
CA ALA A 25 -4.28 11.57 1.96
C ALA A 25 -3.45 10.77 0.95
N PHE A 26 -4.11 9.98 0.09
CA PHE A 26 -3.44 9.17 -0.93
C PHE A 26 -2.79 10.02 -2.03
N LEU A 27 -3.46 11.10 -2.47
CA LEU A 27 -2.86 12.05 -3.40
C LEU A 27 -1.63 12.75 -2.80
N GLY A 28 -1.71 13.14 -1.52
CA GLY A 28 -0.56 13.71 -0.82
C GLY A 28 0.61 12.74 -0.78
N LEU A 29 0.37 11.47 -0.44
CA LEU A 29 1.38 10.42 -0.41
C LEU A 29 2.00 10.14 -1.78
N ALA A 30 1.18 10.08 -2.84
CA ALA A 30 1.63 9.88 -4.21
C ALA A 30 2.48 11.07 -4.71
N LEU A 31 2.05 12.30 -4.40
CA LEU A 31 2.78 13.51 -4.73
C LEU A 31 4.13 13.55 -4.00
N VAL A 32 4.16 13.26 -2.69
CA VAL A 32 5.40 13.19 -1.92
C VAL A 32 6.33 12.11 -2.48
N ALA A 33 5.83 10.91 -2.77
CA ALA A 33 6.61 9.84 -3.36
C ALA A 33 7.15 10.21 -4.75
N GLY A 34 6.34 10.86 -5.58
CA GLY A 34 6.75 11.38 -6.89
C GLY A 34 7.84 12.45 -6.79
N LEU A 35 7.70 13.41 -5.86
CA LEU A 35 8.70 14.45 -5.60
C LEU A 35 10.01 13.88 -5.05
N CYS A 36 9.93 12.93 -4.11
CA CYS A 36 11.10 12.24 -3.59
C CYS A 36 11.83 11.50 -4.71
N LEU A 37 11.10 10.73 -5.53
CA LEU A 37 11.68 10.03 -6.67
C LEU A 37 12.29 10.99 -7.69
N PHE A 38 11.62 12.10 -8.02
CA PHE A 38 12.18 13.13 -8.90
C PHE A 38 13.50 13.68 -8.36
N HIS A 39 13.55 13.99 -7.05
CA HIS A 39 14.74 14.51 -6.40
C HIS A 39 15.90 13.51 -6.43
N PHE A 40 15.64 12.22 -6.21
CA PHE A 40 16.65 11.17 -6.30
C PHE A 40 17.06 10.87 -7.75
N ASP A 41 16.11 10.84 -8.68
CA ASP A 41 16.35 10.58 -10.09
C ASP A 41 17.20 11.67 -10.74
N HIS A 42 17.03 12.94 -10.34
CA HIS A 42 17.88 14.02 -10.83
C HIS A 42 19.36 13.87 -10.39
N ARG A 43 19.66 13.02 -9.40
CA ARG A 43 21.05 12.75 -8.97
C ARG A 43 21.75 11.64 -9.77
N LEU A 44 21.02 10.85 -10.57
CA LEU A 44 21.63 9.82 -11.40
C LEU A 44 22.39 10.46 -12.59
N PRO A 45 23.52 9.89 -13.03
CA PRO A 45 24.30 10.46 -14.13
C PRO A 45 23.54 10.31 -15.47
N GLU A 46 23.00 11.41 -16.00
CA GLU A 46 22.34 11.43 -17.31
C GLU A 46 22.60 12.78 -17.99
N LYS A 47 22.97 12.74 -19.27
CA LYS A 47 23.33 13.96 -20.02
C LYS A 47 22.11 14.66 -20.62
N SER A 48 21.02 13.94 -20.85
CA SER A 48 19.82 14.47 -21.51
C SER A 48 18.74 14.90 -20.51
N ARG A 49 18.52 16.21 -20.39
CA ARG A 49 17.43 16.77 -19.56
C ARG A 49 16.04 16.27 -19.98
N ALA A 50 15.83 16.00 -21.26
CA ALA A 50 14.56 15.49 -21.76
C ALA A 50 14.26 14.06 -21.26
N VAL A 51 15.29 13.21 -21.14
CA VAL A 51 15.16 11.84 -20.61
C VAL A 51 14.86 11.85 -19.11
N VAL A 52 15.50 12.76 -18.36
CA VAL A 52 15.22 12.95 -16.93
C VAL A 52 13.76 13.39 -16.74
N ALA A 53 13.31 14.40 -17.50
CA ALA A 53 11.94 14.91 -17.39
C ALA A 53 10.88 13.85 -17.78
N SER A 54 11.10 13.10 -18.86
CA SER A 54 10.17 12.05 -19.28
C SER A 54 10.12 10.89 -18.28
N THR A 55 11.26 10.48 -17.73
CA THR A 55 11.33 9.45 -16.69
C THR A 55 10.58 9.87 -15.43
N ALA A 56 10.82 11.09 -14.95
CA ALA A 56 10.12 11.67 -13.82
C ALA A 56 8.60 11.72 -14.02
N LEU A 57 8.15 12.07 -15.23
CA LEU A 57 6.75 12.08 -15.58
C LEU A 57 6.14 10.67 -15.52
N VAL A 58 6.81 9.68 -16.13
CA VAL A 58 6.34 8.27 -16.11
C VAL A 58 6.24 7.76 -14.68
N ILE A 59 7.25 8.03 -13.84
CA ILE A 59 7.24 7.67 -12.42
C ILE A 59 6.06 8.32 -11.70
N SER A 60 5.87 9.62 -11.86
CA SER A 60 4.81 10.37 -11.19
C SER A 60 3.42 9.89 -11.60
N LEU A 61 3.23 9.61 -12.89
CA LEU A 61 1.98 9.04 -13.42
C LEU A 61 1.75 7.62 -12.91
N SER A 62 2.79 6.81 -12.81
CA SER A 62 2.69 5.43 -12.30
C SER A 62 2.31 5.40 -10.82
N LEU A 63 2.94 6.23 -10.00
CA LEU A 63 2.57 6.38 -8.58
C LEU A 63 1.18 6.99 -8.39
N GLY A 64 0.86 8.00 -9.20
CA GLY A 64 -0.47 8.61 -9.23
C GLY A 64 -1.55 7.58 -9.61
N TRP A 65 -1.28 6.69 -10.56
CA TRP A 65 -2.17 5.60 -10.95
C TRP A 65 -2.39 4.59 -9.81
N ILE A 66 -1.31 4.18 -9.13
CA ILE A 66 -1.42 3.32 -7.94
C ILE A 66 -2.34 3.99 -6.92
N ALA A 67 -2.05 5.23 -6.52
CA ALA A 67 -2.85 5.93 -5.52
C ALA A 67 -4.30 6.14 -5.94
N LEU A 68 -4.55 6.57 -7.18
CA LEU A 68 -5.90 6.76 -7.72
C LEU A 68 -6.69 5.45 -7.66
N THR A 69 -6.11 4.35 -8.14
CA THR A 69 -6.78 3.05 -8.15
C THR A 69 -7.07 2.54 -6.74
N ARG A 70 -6.22 2.84 -5.74
CA ARG A 70 -6.49 2.47 -4.34
C ARG A 70 -7.61 3.28 -3.71
N VAL A 71 -7.70 4.57 -4.02
CA VAL A 71 -8.77 5.43 -3.47
C VAL A 71 -10.14 4.99 -3.96
N LEU A 72 -10.22 4.46 -5.19
CA LEU A 72 -11.47 3.95 -5.76
C LEU A 72 -11.88 2.59 -5.17
N GLN A 73 -11.06 1.98 -4.32
CA GLN A 73 -11.39 0.73 -3.64
C GLN A 73 -12.22 1.03 -2.38
N PHE A 74 -13.33 0.31 -2.24
CA PHE A 74 -14.08 0.33 -1.00
C PHE A 74 -13.23 -0.27 0.14
N PRO A 75 -13.44 0.14 1.40
CA PRO A 75 -12.75 -0.40 2.58
C PRO A 75 -13.26 -1.79 2.96
N ILE A 76 -13.47 -2.64 1.96
CA ILE A 76 -13.86 -4.04 2.09
C ILE A 76 -12.66 -4.85 1.67
N CYS A 77 -12.26 -5.80 2.51
CA CYS A 77 -11.14 -6.67 2.22
C CYS A 77 -11.61 -8.09 1.92
N GLY A 78 -10.66 -8.96 1.51
CA GLY A 78 -10.93 -10.39 1.38
C GLY A 78 -11.39 -10.98 2.72
N ASP A 79 -12.25 -11.99 2.65
CA ASP A 79 -12.73 -12.73 3.82
C ASP A 79 -11.61 -13.19 4.76
N ASP A 80 -10.52 -13.73 4.21
CA ASP A 80 -9.35 -14.19 4.98
C ASP A 80 -8.71 -13.10 5.85
N SER A 81 -8.80 -11.82 5.46
CA SER A 81 -8.20 -10.71 6.21
C SER A 81 -8.99 -10.37 7.49
N TYR A 82 -10.27 -10.71 7.54
CA TYR A 82 -11.10 -10.47 8.72
C TYR A 82 -10.71 -11.32 9.92
N ILE A 83 -10.02 -12.44 9.69
CA ILE A 83 -9.39 -13.21 10.77
C ILE A 83 -8.38 -12.31 11.50
N ASP A 84 -7.47 -11.70 10.76
CA ASP A 84 -6.43 -10.81 11.29
C ASP A 84 -7.06 -9.59 11.96
N PHE A 85 -8.09 -9.00 11.34
CA PHE A 85 -8.73 -7.78 11.86
C PHE A 85 -9.40 -8.02 13.21
N ARG A 86 -9.94 -9.22 13.44
CA ARG A 86 -10.50 -9.56 14.75
C ARG A 86 -9.42 -9.64 15.83
N TYR A 87 -8.26 -10.23 15.52
CA TYR A 87 -7.11 -10.20 16.44
C TYR A 87 -6.74 -8.76 16.77
N ILE A 88 -6.53 -7.92 15.75
CA ILE A 88 -6.17 -6.52 15.96
C ILE A 88 -7.21 -5.77 16.79
N ARG A 89 -8.50 -5.99 16.53
CA ARG A 89 -9.57 -5.38 17.32
C ARG A 89 -9.51 -5.82 18.78
N ASN A 90 -9.25 -7.09 19.08
CA ASN A 90 -9.12 -7.56 20.45
C ASN A 90 -7.88 -6.97 21.14
N TRP A 91 -6.75 -6.89 20.41
CA TRP A 91 -5.48 -6.39 20.92
C TRP A 91 -5.56 -4.89 21.25
N VAL A 92 -6.09 -4.08 20.31
CA VAL A 92 -6.22 -2.62 20.45
C VAL A 92 -7.17 -2.26 21.60
N ASN A 93 -8.25 -3.03 21.79
CA ASN A 93 -9.20 -2.80 22.89
C ASN A 93 -8.77 -3.41 24.23
N GLY A 94 -7.62 -4.08 24.30
CA GLY A 94 -7.12 -4.71 25.53
C GLY A 94 -7.98 -5.88 26.03
N ILE A 95 -8.75 -6.54 25.15
CA ILE A 95 -9.67 -7.62 25.52
C ILE A 95 -8.91 -8.94 25.68
N SER A 96 -8.13 -9.32 24.66
CA SER A 96 -7.30 -10.54 24.64
C SER A 96 -6.31 -10.48 23.49
N PHE A 97 -5.25 -11.29 23.56
CA PHE A 97 -4.39 -11.59 22.41
C PHE A 97 -4.92 -12.73 21.51
N ASP A 98 -6.00 -13.39 21.92
CA ASP A 98 -6.60 -14.51 21.20
C ASP A 98 -7.69 -14.05 20.20
N TYR A 99 -8.04 -14.90 19.23
CA TYR A 99 -9.15 -14.66 18.31
C TYR A 99 -10.50 -14.59 19.04
N ASN A 100 -10.77 -15.63 19.84
CA ASN A 100 -11.87 -15.71 20.79
C ASN A 100 -11.26 -15.59 22.20
N PRO A 101 -11.65 -14.59 23.01
CA PRO A 101 -11.13 -14.46 24.37
C PRO A 101 -11.32 -15.74 25.19
N GLY A 102 -10.22 -16.29 25.72
CA GLY A 102 -10.21 -17.52 26.51
C GLY A 102 -9.88 -18.79 25.71
N GLU A 103 -9.92 -18.75 24.38
CA GLU A 103 -9.53 -19.87 23.51
C GLU A 103 -8.12 -19.66 22.96
N LYS A 104 -7.16 -20.48 23.41
CA LYS A 104 -5.76 -20.39 22.99
C LYS A 104 -5.53 -21.06 21.63
N VAL A 105 -5.75 -20.31 20.55
CA VAL A 105 -5.49 -20.74 19.17
C VAL A 105 -4.76 -19.62 18.43
N ILE A 106 -3.71 -19.97 17.68
CA ILE A 106 -3.05 -19.06 16.73
C ILE A 106 -3.64 -19.32 15.36
N GLY A 107 -4.33 -18.30 14.81
CA GLY A 107 -5.05 -18.38 13.54
C GLY A 107 -4.48 -17.53 12.41
N PHE A 108 -3.28 -16.96 12.60
CA PHE A 108 -2.64 -16.08 11.61
C PHE A 108 -1.20 -16.53 11.34
N THR A 109 -0.73 -16.28 10.13
CA THR A 109 0.65 -16.56 9.69
C THR A 109 1.45 -15.27 9.48
N SER A 110 0.77 -14.15 9.30
CA SER A 110 1.32 -12.86 8.86
C SER A 110 1.75 -11.96 10.03
N HIS A 111 2.62 -12.48 10.90
CA HIS A 111 3.03 -11.82 12.16
C HIS A 111 3.48 -10.36 11.99
N ILE A 112 4.33 -10.07 11.01
CA ILE A 112 4.83 -8.70 10.75
C ILE A 112 3.68 -7.77 10.37
N HIS A 113 2.76 -8.24 9.54
CA HIS A 113 1.60 -7.47 9.10
C HIS A 113 0.66 -7.17 10.27
N LEU A 114 0.39 -8.15 11.14
CA LEU A 114 -0.44 -7.94 12.34
C LEU A 114 0.20 -6.96 13.33
N ILE A 115 1.51 -7.08 13.60
CA ILE A 115 2.21 -6.15 14.50
C ILE A 115 2.11 -4.72 13.98
N LEU A 116 2.29 -4.54 12.68
CA LEU A 116 2.19 -3.22 12.04
C LEU A 116 0.76 -2.68 12.12
N LEU A 117 -0.25 -3.51 11.83
CA LEU A 117 -1.66 -3.14 11.97
C LEU A 117 -2.00 -2.72 13.39
N TYR A 118 -1.56 -3.50 14.39
CA TYR A 118 -1.79 -3.21 15.80
C TYR A 118 -1.20 -1.86 16.20
N PHE A 119 0.06 -1.61 15.82
CA PHE A 119 0.74 -0.37 16.15
C PHE A 119 0.04 0.85 15.52
N LEU A 120 -0.31 0.76 14.24
CA LEU A 120 -0.96 1.86 13.53
C LEU A 120 -2.40 2.08 14.01
N CYS A 121 -3.18 1.03 14.23
CA CYS A 121 -4.52 1.14 14.80
C CYS A 121 -4.48 1.73 16.22
N SER A 122 -3.48 1.35 17.03
CA SER A 122 -3.29 1.90 18.38
C SER A 122 -2.92 3.39 18.36
N ILE A 123 -1.98 3.81 17.50
CA ILE A 123 -1.54 5.21 17.40
C ILE A 123 -2.66 6.11 16.89
N PHE A 124 -3.31 5.72 15.79
CA PHE A 124 -4.35 6.53 15.17
C PHE A 124 -5.72 6.36 15.86
N ARG A 125 -5.80 5.48 16.87
CA ARG A 125 -7.05 5.07 17.54
C ARG A 125 -8.14 4.70 16.53
N SER A 126 -7.73 4.06 15.44
CA SER A 126 -8.65 3.67 14.37
C SER A 126 -9.40 2.40 14.75
N THR A 127 -10.72 2.43 14.58
CA THR A 127 -11.58 1.25 14.69
C THR A 127 -11.76 0.53 13.36
N ASP A 128 -11.41 1.18 12.25
CA ASP A 128 -11.48 0.62 10.90
C ASP A 128 -10.14 -0.02 10.51
N VAL A 129 -9.97 -1.29 10.91
CA VAL A 129 -8.75 -2.06 10.64
C VAL A 129 -8.61 -2.38 9.14
N ALA A 130 -9.74 -2.53 8.42
CA ALA A 130 -9.72 -2.81 6.99
C ALA A 130 -9.11 -1.65 6.21
N LEU A 131 -9.54 -0.42 6.52
CA LEU A 131 -8.96 0.78 5.95
C LEU A 131 -7.45 0.88 6.25
N VAL A 132 -7.05 0.69 7.51
CA VAL A 132 -5.63 0.75 7.89
C VAL A 132 -4.81 -0.30 7.12
N SER A 133 -5.34 -1.51 6.95
CA SER A 133 -4.70 -2.57 6.15
C SER A 133 -4.51 -2.18 4.69
N GLN A 134 -5.54 -1.64 4.05
CA GLN A 134 -5.44 -1.19 2.66
C GLN A 134 -4.45 -0.04 2.51
N MET A 135 -4.42 0.91 3.45
CA MET A 135 -3.46 2.01 3.46
C MET A 135 -2.02 1.53 3.57
N ILE A 136 -1.74 0.61 4.50
CA ILE A 136 -0.41 0.00 4.64
C ILE A 136 -0.02 -0.69 3.32
N ASN A 137 -0.91 -1.50 2.77
CA ASN A 137 -0.65 -2.24 1.53
C ASN A 137 -0.39 -1.31 0.33
N ALA A 138 -1.14 -0.23 0.22
CA ALA A 138 -0.92 0.80 -0.80
C ALA A 138 0.44 1.49 -0.65
N VAL A 139 0.84 1.82 0.58
CA VAL A 139 2.16 2.40 0.87
C VAL A 139 3.26 1.42 0.48
N PHE A 140 3.17 0.15 0.88
CA PHE A 140 4.17 -0.86 0.52
C PHE A 140 4.20 -1.12 -0.99
N GLN A 141 3.07 -1.04 -1.70
CA GLN A 141 3.07 -1.12 -3.16
C GLN A 141 3.82 0.04 -3.81
N MET A 142 3.65 1.28 -3.32
CA MET A 142 4.42 2.43 -3.81
C MET A 142 5.93 2.27 -3.50
N VAL A 143 6.28 1.74 -2.33
CA VAL A 143 7.66 1.39 -1.98
C VAL A 143 8.22 0.32 -2.93
N ASN A 144 7.44 -0.71 -3.26
CA ASN A 144 7.83 -1.73 -4.24
C ASN A 144 8.12 -1.12 -5.61
N ALA A 145 7.26 -0.21 -6.07
CA ALA A 145 7.43 0.50 -7.34
C ALA A 145 8.76 1.30 -7.37
N VAL A 146 9.10 1.97 -6.27
CA VAL A 146 10.38 2.69 -6.08
C VAL A 146 11.57 1.73 -6.13
N ILE A 147 11.52 0.62 -5.39
CA ILE A 147 12.62 -0.35 -5.35
C ILE A 147 12.82 -0.98 -6.73
N ILE A 148 11.74 -1.35 -7.43
CA ILE A 148 11.78 -1.89 -8.79
C ILE A 148 12.45 -0.91 -9.75
N TYR A 149 12.14 0.39 -9.65
CA TYR A 149 12.79 1.42 -10.46
C TYR A 149 14.31 1.41 -10.27
N PHE A 150 14.78 1.49 -9.02
CA PHE A 150 16.22 1.51 -8.75
C PHE A 150 16.91 0.20 -9.13
N PHE A 151 16.28 -0.94 -8.86
CA PHE A 151 16.82 -2.24 -9.25
C PHE A 151 16.91 -2.39 -10.78
N ALA A 152 15.90 -1.94 -11.53
CA ALA A 152 15.96 -1.96 -12.98
C ALA A 152 17.02 -0.99 -13.54
N PHE A 153 17.20 0.18 -12.91
CA PHE A 153 18.26 1.11 -13.28
C PHE A 153 19.64 0.49 -13.05
N ASP A 154 19.85 -0.16 -11.91
CA ASP A 154 21.07 -0.88 -11.57
C ASP A 154 21.38 -1.99 -12.60
N LEU A 155 20.37 -2.77 -12.99
CA LEU A 155 20.54 -3.89 -13.93
C LEU A 155 20.83 -3.45 -15.37
N PHE A 156 20.19 -2.40 -15.85
CA PHE A 156 20.25 -1.99 -17.27
C PHE A 156 21.08 -0.72 -17.52
N SER A 157 21.44 0.02 -16.48
CA SER A 157 22.08 1.35 -16.55
C SER A 157 21.33 2.33 -17.47
N LYS A 158 20.01 2.18 -17.60
CA LYS A 158 19.16 2.98 -18.49
C LYS A 158 17.89 3.43 -17.77
N ARG A 159 17.68 4.74 -17.70
CA ARG A 159 16.48 5.35 -17.10
C ARG A 159 15.19 4.94 -17.78
N SER A 160 15.17 4.85 -19.10
CA SER A 160 13.98 4.43 -19.85
C SER A 160 13.57 3.00 -19.55
N ALA A 161 14.53 2.09 -19.32
CA ALA A 161 14.25 0.72 -18.91
C ALA A 161 13.67 0.67 -17.48
N ALA A 162 14.24 1.46 -16.57
CA ALA A 162 13.72 1.60 -15.21
C ALA A 162 12.29 2.22 -15.18
N ALA A 163 12.05 3.25 -16.00
CA ALA A 163 10.75 3.87 -16.18
C ALA A 163 9.71 2.89 -16.76
N ALA A 164 10.12 2.05 -17.71
CA ALA A 164 9.26 1.00 -18.25
C ALA A 164 8.93 -0.06 -17.17
N ALA A 165 9.88 -0.44 -16.33
CA ALA A 165 9.67 -1.41 -15.26
C ALA A 165 8.64 -0.92 -14.22
N ILE A 166 8.76 0.33 -13.75
CA ILE A 166 7.77 0.90 -12.83
C ILE A 166 6.39 1.06 -13.48
N PHE A 167 6.34 1.41 -14.77
CA PHE A 167 5.09 1.51 -15.50
C PHE A 167 4.37 0.16 -15.58
N VAL A 168 5.08 -0.90 -15.99
CA VAL A 168 4.51 -2.25 -16.05
C VAL A 168 4.01 -2.72 -14.68
N TYR A 169 4.78 -2.46 -13.62
CA TYR A 169 4.40 -2.82 -12.25
C TYR A 169 3.16 -2.04 -11.75
N ALA A 170 3.09 -0.73 -12.03
CA ALA A 170 1.97 0.09 -11.58
C ALA A 170 0.64 -0.29 -12.23
N PHE A 171 0.68 -0.76 -13.47
CA PHE A 171 -0.50 -1.16 -14.24
C PHE A 171 -0.86 -2.65 -14.10
N ASP A 172 -0.15 -3.40 -13.25
CA ASP A 172 -0.49 -4.78 -12.95
C ASP A 172 -1.85 -4.90 -12.21
N PRO A 173 -2.86 -5.56 -12.81
CA PRO A 173 -4.15 -5.78 -12.17
C PRO A 173 -4.05 -6.61 -10.88
N TYR A 174 -3.05 -7.50 -10.79
CA TYR A 174 -2.86 -8.30 -9.59
C TYR A 174 -2.45 -7.42 -8.41
N GLY A 175 -1.60 -6.42 -8.64
CA GLY A 175 -1.32 -5.37 -7.68
C GLY A 175 -2.59 -4.71 -7.12
N ILE A 176 -3.56 -4.34 -7.97
CA ILE A 176 -4.89 -3.81 -7.59
C ILE A 176 -5.61 -4.76 -6.63
N GLN A 177 -5.72 -6.03 -7.04
CA GLN A 177 -6.43 -7.05 -6.29
C GLN A 177 -5.80 -7.34 -4.92
N GLN A 178 -4.47 -7.42 -4.85
CA GLN A 178 -3.75 -7.76 -3.62
C GLN A 178 -3.87 -6.68 -2.54
N THR A 179 -4.01 -5.40 -2.91
CA THR A 179 -4.30 -4.37 -1.91
C THR A 179 -5.71 -4.51 -1.34
N ILE A 180 -6.70 -4.86 -2.18
CA ILE A 180 -8.07 -5.12 -1.72
C ILE A 180 -8.08 -6.32 -0.77
N PHE A 181 -7.35 -7.39 -1.06
CA PHE A 181 -7.30 -8.55 -0.18
C PHE A 181 -6.83 -8.20 1.24
N GLY A 182 -6.03 -7.15 1.42
CA GLY A 182 -5.70 -6.61 2.75
C GLY A 182 -4.82 -7.54 3.59
N LYS A 183 -3.97 -8.32 2.91
CA LYS A 183 -3.02 -9.28 3.48
C LYS A 183 -1.58 -8.81 3.28
N GLU A 184 -0.62 -9.58 3.77
CA GLU A 184 0.81 -9.29 3.82
C GLU A 184 1.54 -9.25 2.46
N THR A 185 0.86 -9.47 1.34
CA THR A 185 1.46 -9.67 0.02
C THR A 185 2.43 -8.56 -0.37
N HIS A 186 2.07 -7.28 -0.18
CA HIS A 186 2.96 -6.18 -0.60
C HIS A 186 4.23 -6.09 0.26
N ILE A 187 4.15 -6.44 1.55
CA ILE A 187 5.30 -6.54 2.45
C ILE A 187 6.21 -7.70 2.01
N LEU A 188 5.61 -8.85 1.67
CA LEU A 188 6.36 -10.00 1.16
C LEU A 188 7.12 -9.64 -0.13
N VAL A 189 6.45 -8.97 -1.07
CA VAL A 189 7.06 -8.50 -2.33
C VAL A 189 8.21 -7.54 -2.05
N THR A 190 8.09 -6.63 -1.08
CA THR A 190 9.20 -5.74 -0.67
C THR A 190 10.44 -6.55 -0.29
N PHE A 191 10.29 -7.51 0.62
CA PHE A 191 11.42 -8.33 1.05
C PHE A 191 11.97 -9.21 -0.06
N LEU A 192 11.11 -9.75 -0.92
CA LEU A 192 11.52 -10.56 -2.06
C LEU A 192 12.39 -9.76 -3.04
N VAL A 193 11.92 -8.58 -3.47
CA VAL A 193 12.65 -7.74 -4.43
C VAL A 193 13.97 -7.25 -3.82
N LEU A 194 13.96 -6.82 -2.56
CA LEU A 194 15.20 -6.43 -1.86
C LEU A 194 16.19 -7.59 -1.75
N SER A 195 15.72 -8.81 -1.48
CA SER A 195 16.57 -9.99 -1.39
C SER A 195 17.22 -10.32 -2.74
N ILE A 196 16.44 -10.29 -3.82
CA ILE A 196 16.94 -10.49 -5.19
C ILE A 196 17.96 -9.40 -5.55
N TRP A 197 17.67 -8.14 -5.22
CA TRP A 197 18.56 -7.03 -5.52
C TRP A 197 19.88 -7.12 -4.75
N ALA A 198 19.82 -7.48 -3.45
CA ALA A 198 21.01 -7.71 -2.63
C ALA A 198 21.86 -8.90 -3.14
N MET A 199 21.22 -9.96 -3.64
CA MET A 199 21.91 -11.08 -4.27
C MET A 199 22.60 -10.66 -5.58
N HIS A 200 21.98 -9.78 -6.37
CA HIS A 200 22.58 -9.24 -7.59
C HIS A 200 23.85 -8.45 -7.28
N HIS A 201 23.80 -7.55 -6.28
CA HIS A 201 24.94 -6.74 -5.85
C HIS A 201 26.15 -7.57 -5.40
N LYS A 202 25.93 -8.72 -4.74
CA LYS A 202 27.02 -9.60 -4.29
C LYS A 202 27.72 -10.38 -5.42
N ARG A 203 27.11 -10.45 -6.61
CA ARG A 203 27.64 -11.20 -7.75
C ARG A 203 28.53 -10.35 -8.67
N GLN A 204 28.42 -9.02 -8.57
CA GLN A 204 29.31 -8.08 -9.26
C GLN A 204 30.60 -7.91 -8.47
#